data_AF-K0J472-F1
#
_entry.id   AF-K0J472-F1
#
_cell.length_a   1.000
_cell.length_b   1.000
_cell.length_c   1.000
_cell.angle_alpha   90.00
_cell.angle_beta   90.00
_cell.angle_gamma   90.00
#
_symmetry.space_group_name_H-M   'P 1'
#
loop_
_entity.id
_entity.type
_entity.pdbx_description
1 polymer ?
#
loop_
_entity_poly.entity_id
_entity_poly.type
_entity_poly.pdbx_seq_one_letter_code
_entity_poly.pdbx_strand_id
1 'polypeptide(L)' 'MNKHKIYTMSFAKVYPLYIKKVERKGRTKEEVDQIITWLTGYSMDEVNKHIELETDFENFFTHAPKLHPNR' A
#
# COMPACT_ATOMS: atom_id res chain seq x y z
N MET A 1 7.64 19.50 -14.66
CA MET A 1 7.96 18.05 -14.68
C MET A 1 6.66 17.27 -14.60
N ASN A 2 6.41 16.36 -15.55
CA ASN A 2 5.18 15.55 -15.55
C ASN A 2 5.32 14.47 -14.47
N LYS A 3 4.55 14.57 -13.38
CA LYS A 3 4.48 13.50 -12.38
C LYS A 3 3.89 12.25 -13.03
N HIS A 4 4.51 11.09 -12.81
CA HIS A 4 3.95 9.83 -13.28
C HIS A 4 2.59 9.61 -12.59
N LYS A 5 1.56 9.30 -13.39
CA LYS A 5 0.17 9.15 -12.91
C LYS A 5 0.02 8.15 -11.75
N ILE A 6 0.92 7.17 -11.66
CA ILE A 6 0.94 6.18 -10.58
C ILE A 6 1.11 6.84 -9.21
N TYR A 7 1.93 7.89 -9.09
CA TYR A 7 2.17 8.54 -7.80
C TYR A 7 0.94 9.29 -7.28
N THR A 8 0.08 9.76 -8.19
CA THR A 8 -1.17 10.46 -7.86
C THR A 8 -2.38 9.53 -7.77
N MET A 9 -2.21 8.22 -8.00
CA MET A 9 -3.31 7.27 -7.85
C MET A 9 -3.59 7.02 -6.37
N SER A 10 -4.88 6.97 -6.02
CA SER A 10 -5.31 6.61 -4.67
C SER A 10 -4.92 5.17 -4.34
N PHE A 11 -4.22 4.99 -3.23
CA PHE A 11 -3.86 3.69 -2.67
C PHE A 11 -5.11 2.84 -2.40
N ALA A 12 -6.17 3.45 -1.88
CA ALA A 12 -7.45 2.79 -1.58
C ALA A 12 -8.09 2.14 -2.81
N LYS A 13 -7.90 2.73 -4.00
CA LYS A 13 -8.42 2.16 -5.26
C LYS A 13 -7.60 0.97 -5.77
N VAL A 14 -6.30 0.94 -5.44
CA VAL A 14 -5.38 -0.09 -5.93
C VAL A 14 -5.24 -1.26 -4.96
N TYR A 15 -5.35 -1.01 -3.65
CA TYR A 15 -5.22 -2.04 -2.61
C TYR A 15 -6.16 -3.25 -2.82
N PRO A 16 -7.47 -3.09 -3.12
CA PRO A 16 -8.34 -4.22 -3.45
C PRO A 16 -7.90 -5.02 -4.68
N LEU A 17 -7.19 -4.38 -5.62
CA LEU A 17 -6.66 -5.05 -6.81
C LEU A 17 -5.45 -5.93 -6.47
N TYR A 18 -4.65 -5.56 -5.46
CA TYR A 18 -3.59 -6.42 -4.95
C TYR A 18 -4.16 -7.68 -4.31
N ILE A 19 -5.19 -7.53 -3.47
CA ILE A 19 -5.90 -8.66 -2.84
C ILE A 19 -6.42 -9.61 -3.91
N LYS A 20 -7.22 -9.12 -4.88
CA LYS A 20 -7.74 -9.94 -5.97
C LYS A 20 -6.64 -10.64 -6.78
N LYS A 21 -5.50 -9.97 -6.99
CA LYS A 21 -4.37 -10.55 -7.72
C LYS A 21 -3.74 -11.70 -6.95
N VAL A 22 -3.57 -11.58 -5.63
CA VAL A 22 -2.99 -12.66 -4.81
C VAL A 22 -3.97 -13.80 -4.58
N GLU A 23 -5.27 -13.52 -4.41
CA GLU A 23 -6.32 -14.54 -4.30
C GLU A 23 -6.36 -15.43 -5.55
N ARG A 24 -6.24 -14.83 -6.74
CA ARG A 24 -6.09 -15.58 -8.01
C ARG A 24 -4.85 -16.46 -8.08
N LYS A 25 -3.89 -16.27 -7.18
CA LYS A 25 -2.65 -17.04 -7.05
C LYS A 25 -2.67 -17.97 -5.83
N GLY A 26 -3.83 -18.15 -5.18
CA GLY A 26 -3.98 -19.01 -4.00
C GLY A 26 -3.36 -18.43 -2.74
N ARG A 27 -3.19 -17.11 -2.69
CA ARG A 27 -2.61 -16.35 -1.58
C ARG A 27 -3.68 -15.51 -0.91
N THR A 28 -3.40 -15.03 0.30
CA THR A 28 -4.42 -14.36 1.14
C THR A 28 -4.18 -12.86 1.28
N LYS A 29 -5.22 -12.15 1.75
CA LYS A 29 -5.14 -10.72 2.08
C LYS A 29 -4.09 -10.46 3.16
N GLU A 30 -4.02 -11.33 4.16
CA GLU A 30 -3.10 -11.21 5.30
C GLU A 30 -1.64 -11.22 4.83
N GLU A 31 -1.29 -11.98 3.79
CA GLU A 31 0.05 -11.96 3.21
C GLU A 31 0.37 -10.60 2.55
N VAL A 32 -0.61 -9.98 1.87
CA VAL A 32 -0.44 -8.64 1.29
C VAL A 32 -0.24 -7.60 2.39
N ASP A 33 -1.05 -7.69 3.44
CA ASP A 33 -0.99 -6.83 4.61
C ASP A 33 0.36 -6.92 5.31
N GLN A 34 0.87 -8.15 5.51
CA GLN A 34 2.20 -8.39 6.07
C GLN A 34 3.31 -7.79 5.20
N ILE A 35 3.22 -7.93 3.87
CA ILE A 35 4.22 -7.34 2.97
C ILE A 35 4.19 -5.82 3.04
N ILE A 36 3.00 -5.20 3.05
CA ILE A 36 2.87 -3.75 3.09
C ILE A 36 3.42 -3.20 4.40
N THR A 37 3.03 -3.78 5.53
CA THR A 37 3.52 -3.38 6.87
C THR A 37 5.03 -3.61 7.00
N TRP A 38 5.55 -4.74 6.52
CA TRP A 38 6.99 -5.01 6.48
C TRP A 38 7.75 -3.97 5.64
N LEU A 39 7.22 -3.62 4.46
CA LEU A 39 7.87 -2.69 3.52
C LEU A 39 7.86 -1.24 4.03
N THR A 40 6.76 -0.82 4.64
CA THR A 40 6.52 0.60 4.98
C THR A 40 6.79 0.94 6.44
N GLY A 41 6.77 -0.07 7.31
CA GLY A 41 6.81 0.12 8.76
C GLY A 41 5.48 0.58 9.36
N TYR A 42 4.40 0.66 8.57
CA TYR A 42 3.06 0.92 9.10
C TYR A 42 2.55 -0.27 9.90
N SER A 43 1.71 0.03 10.89
CA SER A 43 0.76 -0.91 11.47
C SER A 43 -0.46 -1.09 10.56
N MET A 44 -1.22 -2.16 10.76
CA MET A 44 -2.44 -2.38 9.97
C MET A 44 -3.51 -1.31 10.19
N ASP A 45 -3.59 -0.72 11.38
CA ASP A 45 -4.51 0.38 11.67
C ASP A 45 -4.14 1.64 10.86
N GLU A 46 -2.85 1.92 10.71
CA GLU A 46 -2.37 3.01 9.87
C GLU A 46 -2.63 2.74 8.38
N VAL A 47 -2.40 1.51 7.91
CA VAL A 47 -2.74 1.12 6.53
C VAL A 47 -4.24 1.31 6.26
N ASN A 48 -5.10 0.87 7.18
CA ASN A 48 -6.55 1.06 7.07
C ASN A 48 -6.93 2.54 7.05
N LYS A 49 -6.32 3.36 7.89
CA LYS A 49 -6.53 4.82 7.89
C LYS A 49 -6.15 5.44 6.54
N HIS A 50 -5.05 5.00 5.92
CA HIS A 50 -4.66 5.45 4.58
C HIS A 50 -5.65 5.01 3.48
N ILE A 51 -6.30 3.86 3.65
CA ILE A 51 -7.38 3.39 2.76
C ILE A 51 -8.62 4.28 2.94
N GLU A 52 -9.04 4.56 4.17
CA GLU A 52 -10.20 5.42 4.47
C GLU A 52 -10.01 6.85 4.00
N LEU A 53 -8.79 7.40 4.13
CA LEU A 53 -8.43 8.75 3.67
C LEU A 53 -8.16 8.84 2.17
N GLU A 54 -8.27 7.74 1.43
CA GLU A 54 -7.98 7.64 0.00
C GLU A 54 -6.60 8.22 -0.41
N THR A 55 -5.60 8.17 0.47
CA THR A 55 -4.29 8.79 0.22
C THR A 55 -3.65 8.27 -1.06
N ASP A 56 -2.97 9.16 -1.80
CA ASP A 56 -2.23 8.76 -2.99
C ASP A 56 -0.92 8.02 -2.66
N PHE A 57 -0.34 7.34 -3.64
CA PHE A 57 0.89 6.59 -3.45
C PHE A 57 2.09 7.46 -3.06
N GLU A 58 2.18 8.68 -3.59
CA GLU A 58 3.25 9.61 -3.23
C GLU A 58 3.24 9.89 -1.73
N ASN A 59 2.09 10.29 -1.20
CA ASN A 59 1.90 10.58 0.21
C ASN A 59 2.01 9.31 1.06
N PHE A 60 1.45 8.18 0.62
CA PHE A 60 1.54 6.91 1.33
C PHE A 60 2.98 6.48 1.59
N PHE A 61 3.86 6.56 0.58
CA PHE A 61 5.26 6.19 0.76
C PHE A 61 6.11 7.29 1.40
N THR A 62 5.78 8.57 1.19
CA THR A 62 6.52 9.69 1.79
C THR A 62 6.29 9.77 3.31
N HIS A 63 5.09 9.42 3.77
CA HIS A 63 4.75 9.40 5.20
C HIS A 63 5.01 8.06 5.87
N ALA A 64 5.60 7.09 5.17
CA ALA A 64 5.91 5.77 5.71
C ALA A 64 6.90 5.92 6.90
N PRO A 65 6.59 5.38 8.09
CA PRO A 65 7.40 5.58 9.30
C PRO A 65 8.83 5.09 9.14
N LYS A 66 8.99 3.94 8.49
CA LYS A 66 10.30 3.35 8.22
C LYS A 66 10.22 2.40 7.05
N LEU A 67 10.59 2.89 5.87
CA LEU A 67 10.77 2.03 4.71
C LEU A 67 11.84 0.98 4.99
N HIS A 68 11.54 -0.28 4.70
CA HIS A 68 12.46 -1.39 4.89
C HIS A 68 13.74 -1.17 4.05
N PRO A 69 14.94 -1.46 4.59
CA PRO A 69 16.20 -1.26 3.86
C PRO A 69 16.38 -2.22 2.67
N ASN A 70 15.78 -3.41 2.73
CA ASN A 70 15.84 -4.44 1.67
C ASN A 70 14.66 -4.35 0.68
N ARG A 71 14.20 -3.13 0.38
CA ARG A 71 13.07 -2.87 -0.52
C ARG A 71 13.44 -3.02 -1.99
#